data_AF-A0A6B0YFB4-F1
#
_entry.id   AF-A0A6B0YFB4-F1
#
_cell.length_a   1.000
_cell.length_b   1.000
_cell.length_c   1.000
_cell.angle_alpha   90.00
_cell.angle_beta   90.00
_cell.angle_gamma   90.00
#
_symmetry.space_group_name_H-M   'P 1'
#
loop_
_entity.id
_entity.type
_entity.pdbx_description
1 polymer ?
#
loop_
_entity_poly.entity_id
_entity_poly.type
_entity_poly.pdbx_seq_one_letter_code
_entity_poly.pdbx_strand_id
1 'polypeptide(L)'
;MHARTSSSSSAAARWCAYGSRSTAAGAVVPMRCNASVTNPNAPRRASTPNAPVRARVDMVQPAEGQPAYVLHRRAYRESSALVELLTRDFGLVGAVMRGVKRSPRSARDLEPFGQIAVSWRGRGQLVTLLRTETVVRRNLSGDALFAGLYVNELLVKTLGREEPVSSLFGSYDAAIASLAQARSSTFEPASRSRSPNDGEERRGFALEPILRTFERRLLDELGYGIAFDVDLANGRPIEPSRWYRVVDGEGFREVDGQDASTCVLDGSQIAAINAGDYTDRAVLQGAKQVLRRAIAVRLGGRPLATRRLFAAARHLTSEQEPMAQSPS
;
A
#
# COMPACT_ATOMS: atom_id res chain seq x y z
N MET A 1 38.92 -36.82 4.01
CA MET A 1 37.85 -36.91 3.01
C MET A 1 36.56 -37.32 3.71
N HIS A 2 35.75 -36.35 4.16
CA HIS A 2 34.45 -36.60 4.79
C HIS A 2 33.35 -36.06 3.89
N ALA A 3 32.66 -36.95 3.19
CA ALA A 3 31.46 -36.63 2.43
C ALA A 3 30.25 -36.77 3.37
N ARG A 4 29.57 -35.64 3.62
CA ARG A 4 28.22 -35.59 4.20
C ARG A 4 27.24 -35.44 3.05
N THR A 5 26.38 -36.43 2.84
CA THR A 5 25.20 -36.31 1.97
C THR A 5 24.00 -35.99 2.85
N SER A 6 23.46 -34.78 2.68
CA SER A 6 22.21 -34.34 3.30
C SER A 6 21.03 -34.77 2.44
N SER A 7 20.12 -35.53 3.05
CA SER A 7 18.82 -35.90 2.51
C SER A 7 17.87 -34.70 2.49
N SER A 8 17.42 -34.28 1.32
CA SER A 8 16.30 -33.35 1.15
C SER A 8 14.98 -34.14 1.09
N SER A 9 14.05 -33.75 1.97
CA SER A 9 12.69 -34.28 2.04
C SER A 9 11.84 -33.62 0.95
N SER A 10 11.38 -34.42 -0.01
CA SER A 10 10.38 -34.06 -1.03
C SER A 10 9.02 -34.58 -0.57
N ALA A 11 8.12 -33.67 -0.20
CA ALA A 11 6.74 -33.99 0.13
C ALA A 11 5.87 -33.86 -1.13
N ALA A 12 5.74 -34.98 -1.84
CA ALA A 12 4.78 -35.17 -2.92
C ALA A 12 3.36 -35.36 -2.35
N ALA A 13 2.46 -34.41 -2.62
CA ALA A 13 1.04 -34.55 -2.32
C ALA A 13 0.32 -35.27 -3.47
N ARG A 14 -0.11 -36.50 -3.17
CA ARG A 14 -0.92 -37.37 -4.02
C ARG A 14 -2.36 -36.84 -4.07
N TRP A 15 -2.92 -36.70 -5.27
CA TRP A 15 -4.36 -36.53 -5.45
C TRP A 15 -4.97 -37.87 -5.91
N CYS A 16 -5.93 -38.36 -5.13
CA CYS A 16 -6.69 -39.57 -5.43
C CYS A 16 -7.67 -39.32 -6.58
N ALA A 17 -7.70 -40.27 -7.50
CA ALA A 17 -8.73 -40.42 -8.50
C ALA A 17 -10.05 -40.90 -7.86
N TYR A 18 -11.17 -40.36 -8.31
CA TYR A 18 -12.42 -41.11 -8.38
C TYR A 18 -13.26 -40.58 -9.54
N GLY A 19 -13.51 -41.43 -10.52
CA GLY A 19 -14.53 -41.22 -11.55
C GLY A 19 -15.82 -41.92 -11.14
N SER A 20 -16.96 -41.40 -11.57
CA SER A 20 -18.07 -42.21 -12.08
C SER A 20 -19.11 -41.33 -12.77
N ARG A 21 -19.86 -41.98 -13.66
CA ARG A 21 -20.60 -41.42 -14.79
C ARG A 21 -22.01 -40.96 -14.42
N SER A 22 -22.50 -40.09 -15.30
CA SER A 22 -23.89 -39.75 -15.63
C SER A 22 -24.90 -40.91 -15.51
N THR A 23 -26.11 -40.59 -15.03
CA THR A 23 -27.41 -40.95 -15.63
C THR A 23 -28.53 -40.09 -15.03
N ALA A 24 -29.67 -40.07 -15.74
CA ALA A 24 -30.64 -38.99 -15.82
C ALA A 24 -31.84 -39.05 -14.85
N ALA A 25 -32.56 -37.92 -14.80
CA ALA A 25 -34.01 -37.70 -14.61
C ALA A 25 -34.70 -38.13 -13.29
N GLY A 26 -35.41 -37.17 -12.69
CA GLY A 26 -36.45 -37.44 -11.68
C GLY A 26 -36.75 -36.26 -10.77
N ALA A 27 -37.67 -35.37 -11.19
CA ALA A 27 -38.25 -34.34 -10.33
C ALA A 27 -39.35 -34.94 -9.45
N VAL A 28 -39.30 -34.72 -8.13
CA VAL A 28 -40.46 -34.81 -7.22
C VAL A 28 -40.36 -33.72 -6.13
N VAL A 29 -41.49 -33.03 -5.94
CA VAL A 29 -41.82 -31.89 -5.07
C VAL A 29 -41.92 -32.32 -3.58
N PRO A 30 -41.76 -31.41 -2.57
CA PRO A 30 -41.33 -31.79 -1.23
C PRO A 30 -42.48 -32.16 -0.30
N MET A 31 -42.26 -33.17 0.55
CA MET A 31 -43.17 -33.56 1.62
C MET A 31 -42.63 -33.04 2.96
N ARG A 32 -43.40 -32.14 3.60
CA ARG A 32 -43.20 -31.72 4.98
C ARG A 32 -43.53 -32.90 5.92
N CYS A 33 -42.59 -33.28 6.79
CA CYS A 33 -42.88 -34.04 7.99
C CYS A 33 -42.16 -33.40 9.18
N ASN A 34 -42.97 -32.82 10.07
CA ASN A 34 -42.60 -32.39 11.42
C ASN A 34 -42.64 -33.64 12.31
N ALA A 35 -41.54 -34.00 12.97
CA ALA A 35 -41.58 -34.90 14.12
C ALA A 35 -40.30 -34.75 14.95
N SER A 36 -40.45 -34.00 16.03
CA SER A 36 -39.55 -33.95 17.19
C SER A 36 -39.54 -35.31 17.89
N VAL A 37 -38.42 -36.03 17.79
CA VAL A 37 -38.10 -37.17 18.67
C VAL A 37 -36.83 -36.81 19.43
N THR A 38 -36.96 -36.41 20.69
CA THR A 38 -35.83 -36.15 21.58
C THR A 38 -35.36 -37.47 22.21
N ASN A 39 -34.14 -37.90 21.87
CA ASN A 39 -33.46 -39.02 22.52
C ASN A 39 -32.83 -38.54 23.85
N PRO A 40 -33.20 -39.10 25.01
CA PRO A 40 -32.68 -38.66 26.32
C PRO A 40 -31.27 -39.16 26.67
N ASN A 41 -30.54 -39.80 25.75
CA ASN A 41 -29.23 -40.39 26.04
C ASN A 41 -28.11 -40.00 25.05
N ALA A 42 -28.03 -38.72 24.69
CA ALA A 42 -26.90 -38.17 23.94
C ALA A 42 -25.75 -37.75 24.90
N PRO A 43 -24.48 -38.12 24.62
CA PRO A 43 -23.34 -37.71 25.45
C PRO A 43 -23.17 -36.18 25.42
N ARG A 44 -22.96 -35.58 26.60
CA ARG A 44 -22.75 -34.14 26.77
C ARG A 44 -21.62 -33.66 25.86
N ARG A 45 -21.96 -32.78 24.90
CA ARG A 45 -20.96 -32.05 24.10
C ARG A 45 -20.00 -31.34 25.06
N ALA A 46 -18.71 -31.61 24.89
CA ALA A 46 -17.64 -30.85 25.50
C ALA A 46 -17.83 -29.36 25.18
N SER A 47 -17.77 -28.53 26.21
CA SER A 47 -17.75 -27.07 26.11
C SER A 47 -16.65 -26.64 25.15
N THR A 48 -17.02 -25.91 24.10
CA THR A 48 -16.10 -25.20 23.22
C THR A 48 -15.14 -24.37 24.07
N PRO A 49 -13.82 -24.40 23.83
CA PRO A 49 -12.92 -23.45 24.49
C PRO A 49 -13.35 -22.05 24.06
N ASN A 50 -13.53 -21.16 25.04
CA ASN A 50 -13.79 -19.73 24.82
C ASN A 50 -12.87 -19.21 23.71
N ALA A 51 -13.47 -18.71 22.63
CA ALA A 51 -12.77 -17.82 21.72
C ALA A 51 -12.19 -16.66 22.55
N PRO A 52 -10.95 -16.22 22.30
CA PRO A 52 -10.38 -15.13 23.07
C PRO A 52 -11.28 -13.91 22.88
N VAL A 53 -11.82 -13.42 23.99
CA VAL A 53 -12.42 -12.08 24.08
C VAL A 53 -11.38 -11.14 23.50
N ARG A 54 -11.66 -10.54 22.34
CA ARG A 54 -10.80 -9.51 21.73
C ARG A 54 -10.55 -8.46 22.81
N ALA A 55 -9.33 -8.46 23.36
CA ALA A 55 -8.91 -7.44 24.27
C ALA A 55 -9.08 -6.10 23.54
N ARG A 56 -9.84 -5.17 24.12
CA ARG A 56 -9.83 -3.77 23.69
C ARG A 56 -8.36 -3.34 23.73
N VAL A 57 -7.76 -3.11 22.57
CA VAL A 57 -6.47 -2.43 22.45
C VAL A 57 -6.73 -0.94 22.67
N ASP A 58 -7.16 -0.61 23.89
CA ASP A 58 -7.14 0.76 24.36
C ASP A 58 -5.81 0.92 25.07
N MET A 59 -4.89 1.72 24.50
CA MET A 59 -3.77 2.43 25.11
C MET A 59 -2.47 2.29 24.30
N VAL A 60 -2.12 3.31 23.51
CA VAL A 60 -0.70 3.64 23.28
C VAL A 60 -0.03 3.76 24.66
N GLN A 61 0.85 2.82 24.98
CA GLN A 61 1.65 2.88 26.20
C GLN A 61 2.75 3.93 26.05
N PRO A 62 3.30 4.47 27.15
CA PRO A 62 4.52 5.24 27.08
C PRO A 62 5.58 4.44 26.32
N ALA A 63 6.22 5.08 25.35
CA ALA A 63 7.29 4.47 24.57
C ALA A 63 8.56 5.31 24.70
N GLU A 64 9.70 4.65 24.64
CA GLU A 64 11.00 5.27 24.69
C GLU A 64 11.85 4.80 23.50
N GLY A 65 12.45 5.75 22.76
CA GLY A 65 13.30 5.43 21.62
C GLY A 65 12.58 4.77 20.43
N GLN A 66 11.25 4.90 20.35
CA GLN A 66 10.44 4.28 19.32
C GLN A 66 10.81 4.82 17.92
N PRO A 67 11.17 3.97 16.94
CA PRO A 67 11.35 4.40 15.56
C PRO A 67 10.06 4.93 14.95
N ALA A 68 10.14 6.14 14.40
CA ALA A 68 9.01 6.84 13.81
C ALA A 68 9.40 7.68 12.58
N TYR A 69 8.42 7.95 11.73
CA TYR A 69 8.48 8.96 10.69
C TYR A 69 7.40 10.01 10.93
N VAL A 70 7.74 11.26 10.64
CA VAL A 70 6.75 12.34 10.59
C VAL A 70 6.02 12.27 9.25
N LEU A 71 4.72 12.02 9.28
CA LEU A 71 3.89 12.04 8.08
C LEU A 71 3.35 13.44 7.81
N HIS A 72 2.94 14.13 8.86
CA HIS A 72 2.34 15.46 8.76
C HIS A 72 2.57 16.26 10.05
N ARG A 73 2.80 17.57 9.90
CA ARG A 73 2.98 18.53 10.98
C ARG A 73 2.12 19.76 10.74
N ARG A 74 1.45 20.25 11.78
CA ARG A 74 0.76 21.55 11.77
C ARG A 74 1.01 22.34 13.05
N ALA A 75 1.00 23.66 12.94
CA ALA A 75 1.06 24.54 14.11
C ALA A 75 -0.14 24.29 15.04
N TYR A 76 0.09 24.33 16.35
CA TYR A 76 -0.94 24.13 17.35
C TYR A 76 -0.71 25.04 18.57
N ARG A 77 -1.67 25.91 18.87
CA ARG A 77 -1.52 26.96 19.90
C ARG A 77 -0.28 27.83 19.65
N GLU A 78 0.10 28.64 20.64
CA GLU A 78 1.16 29.63 20.48
C GLU A 78 2.54 29.02 20.17
N SER A 79 2.90 27.89 20.81
CA SER A 79 4.25 27.32 20.75
C SER A 79 4.33 25.81 20.51
N SER A 80 3.21 25.14 20.22
CA SER A 80 3.18 23.69 20.03
C SER A 80 2.96 23.29 18.57
N ALA A 81 3.20 22.02 18.25
CA ALA A 81 2.85 21.42 16.97
C ALA A 81 2.08 20.13 17.20
N LEU A 82 1.08 19.89 16.35
CA LEU A 82 0.46 18.57 16.20
C LEU A 82 1.19 17.82 15.09
N VAL A 83 1.47 16.56 15.35
CA VAL A 83 2.25 15.70 14.47
C VAL A 83 1.52 14.36 14.34
N GLU A 84 1.39 13.86 13.11
CA GLU A 84 0.97 12.48 12.86
C GLU A 84 2.24 11.67 12.55
N LEU A 85 2.45 10.60 13.30
CA LEU A 85 3.64 9.75 13.24
C LEU A 85 3.26 8.37 12.72
N LEU A 86 4.03 7.86 11.75
CA LEU A 86 4.10 6.44 11.47
C LEU A 86 5.13 5.84 12.41
N THR A 87 4.72 5.03 13.37
CA THR A 87 5.59 4.34 14.31
C THR A 87 5.66 2.86 13.97
N ARG A 88 6.82 2.23 14.17
CA ARG A 88 6.99 0.80 13.84
C ARG A 88 6.03 -0.09 14.62
N ASP A 89 6.00 0.08 15.94
CA ASP A 89 5.36 -0.88 16.85
C ASP A 89 3.96 -0.43 17.32
N PHE A 90 3.57 0.83 17.05
CA PHE A 90 2.28 1.39 17.46
C PHE A 90 1.49 1.99 16.29
N GLY A 91 1.94 1.82 15.04
CA GLY A 91 1.20 2.32 13.88
C GLY A 91 1.11 3.83 13.80
N LEU A 92 -0.05 4.29 13.35
CA LEU A 92 -0.36 5.71 13.22
C LEU A 92 -0.67 6.31 14.60
N VAL A 93 0.21 7.17 15.09
CA VAL A 93 0.10 7.83 16.40
C VAL A 93 0.00 9.34 16.22
N GLY A 94 -1.06 9.93 16.77
CA GLY A 94 -1.20 11.38 16.89
C GLY A 94 -0.41 11.87 18.11
N ALA A 95 0.39 12.93 17.93
CA ALA A 95 1.19 13.48 19.01
C ALA A 95 1.22 15.02 19.04
N VAL A 96 1.45 15.57 20.24
CA VAL A 96 1.74 16.99 20.44
C VAL A 96 3.18 17.18 20.94
N MET A 97 3.91 18.08 20.29
CA MET A 97 5.21 18.56 20.78
C MET A 97 5.06 20.00 21.23
N ARG A 98 5.48 20.30 22.47
CA ARG A 98 5.42 21.65 23.04
C ARG A 98 6.75 22.38 22.82
N GLY A 99 6.70 23.71 22.73
CA GLY A 99 7.91 24.53 22.64
C GLY A 99 8.66 24.44 21.30
N VAL A 100 8.03 23.94 20.24
CA VAL A 100 8.66 23.75 18.92
C VAL A 100 9.15 25.07 18.33
N LYS A 101 8.44 26.19 18.58
CA LYS A 101 8.89 27.53 18.14
C LYS A 101 10.12 28.05 18.90
N ARG A 102 10.36 27.55 20.12
CA ARG A 102 11.49 27.96 20.97
C ARG A 102 12.74 27.11 20.75
N SER A 103 12.61 25.99 20.03
CA SER A 103 13.69 25.04 19.74
C SER A 103 13.76 24.76 18.24
N PRO A 104 14.65 25.45 17.50
CA PRO A 104 14.86 25.19 16.07
C PRO A 104 15.21 23.72 15.77
N ARG A 105 15.93 23.05 16.69
CA ARG A 105 16.24 21.61 16.60
C ARG A 105 14.96 20.78 16.57
N SER A 106 14.06 21.00 17.54
CA SER A 106 12.80 20.27 17.61
C SER A 106 11.89 20.57 16.42
N ALA A 107 11.90 21.80 15.90
CA ALA A 107 11.19 22.13 14.66
C ALA A 107 11.74 21.33 13.47
N ARG A 108 13.07 21.22 13.37
CA ARG A 108 13.75 20.49 12.29
C ARG A 108 13.52 18.99 12.37
N ASP A 109 13.56 18.40 13.56
CA ASP A 109 13.28 16.97 13.79
C ASP A 109 11.86 16.57 13.36
N LEU A 110 10.93 17.53 13.41
CA LEU A 110 9.53 17.31 13.06
C LEU A 110 9.22 17.59 11.57
N GLU A 111 10.23 17.65 10.71
CA GLU A 111 10.03 17.73 9.27
C GLU A 111 9.74 16.34 8.67
N PRO A 112 8.85 16.24 7.66
CA PRO A 112 8.55 14.97 6.99
C PRO A 112 9.80 14.28 6.40
N PHE A 113 9.66 12.98 6.12
CA PHE A 113 10.67 12.13 5.46
C PHE A 113 11.93 11.82 6.26
N GLY A 114 12.10 12.44 7.44
CA GLY A 114 13.12 12.05 8.41
C GLY A 114 12.67 10.89 9.30
N GLN A 115 13.54 9.91 9.48
CA GLN A 115 13.36 8.91 10.54
C GLN A 115 13.86 9.49 11.85
N ILE A 116 13.03 9.40 12.87
CA ILE A 116 13.31 9.87 14.22
C ILE A 116 13.08 8.74 15.22
N ALA A 117 13.86 8.73 16.31
CA ALA A 117 13.52 8.01 17.51
C ALA A 117 12.72 8.97 18.42
N VAL A 118 11.56 8.52 18.89
CA VAL A 118 10.67 9.33 19.72
C VAL A 118 10.40 8.66 21.05
N SER A 119 10.32 9.48 22.09
CA SER A 119 9.79 9.07 23.39
C SER A 119 8.57 9.91 23.70
N TRP A 120 7.53 9.29 24.24
CA TRP A 120 6.28 9.98 24.57
C TRP A 120 5.67 9.48 25.87
N ARG A 121 4.78 10.30 26.42
CA ARG A 121 3.89 9.92 27.52
C ARG A 121 2.45 10.22 27.16
N GLY A 122 1.55 9.58 27.88
CA GLY A 122 0.12 9.77 27.72
C GLY A 122 -0.57 8.46 27.39
N ARG A 123 -1.90 8.51 27.34
CA ARG A 123 -2.79 7.40 27.04
C ARG A 123 -3.88 7.96 26.12
N GLY A 124 -4.34 7.18 25.15
CA GLY A 124 -5.37 7.56 24.18
C GLY A 124 -4.82 8.20 22.90
N GLN A 125 -5.73 8.77 22.09
CA GLN A 125 -5.50 9.13 20.68
C GLN A 125 -4.47 10.25 20.42
N LEU A 126 -4.05 10.98 21.45
CA LEU A 126 -3.09 12.07 21.34
C LEU A 126 -2.08 12.01 22.48
N VAL A 127 -0.84 11.60 22.18
CA VAL A 127 0.26 11.52 23.14
C VAL A 127 1.07 12.82 23.18
N THR A 128 1.84 13.03 24.24
CA THR A 128 2.79 14.15 24.34
C THR A 128 4.20 13.67 24.10
N LEU A 129 4.85 14.19 23.05
CA LEU A 129 6.26 13.91 22.79
C LEU A 129 7.14 14.53 23.87
N LEU A 130 8.10 13.74 24.35
CA LEU A 130 9.09 14.12 25.35
C LEU A 130 10.44 14.39 24.70
N ARG A 131 10.86 13.49 23.80
CA ARG A 131 12.14 13.55 23.12
C ARG A 131 11.98 13.15 21.67
N THR A 132 12.73 13.83 20.81
CA THR A 132 12.92 13.50 19.40
C THR A 132 14.41 13.42 19.14
N GLU A 133 14.85 12.40 18.42
CA GLU A 133 16.23 12.25 17.99
C GLU A 133 16.24 11.86 16.52
N THR A 134 16.90 12.66 15.69
CA THR A 134 17.05 12.35 14.27
C THR A 134 17.96 11.13 14.10
N VAL A 135 17.45 10.10 13.45
CA VAL A 135 18.24 8.93 13.03
C VAL A 135 18.73 9.13 11.59
N VAL A 136 17.81 9.46 10.68
CA VAL A 136 18.11 9.67 9.26
C VAL A 136 17.31 10.86 8.74
N ARG A 137 17.95 11.72 7.94
CA ARG A 137 17.25 12.76 7.17
C ARG A 137 17.29 12.43 5.70
N ARG A 138 16.15 12.58 5.04
CA ARG A 138 16.03 12.48 3.58
C ARG A 138 15.34 13.73 3.07
N ASN A 139 15.98 14.37 2.10
CA ASN A 139 15.44 15.56 1.46
C ASN A 139 14.86 15.15 0.11
N LEU A 140 13.54 15.29 -0.02
CA LEU A 140 12.84 15.12 -1.29
C LEU A 140 12.64 16.50 -1.94
N SER A 141 12.72 16.58 -3.26
CA SER A 141 12.43 17.80 -4.02
C SER A 141 11.76 17.48 -5.35
N GLY A 142 11.12 18.47 -5.98
CA GLY A 142 10.45 18.29 -7.28
C GLY A 142 9.39 17.19 -7.21
N ASP A 143 9.30 16.37 -8.25
CA ASP A 143 8.30 15.28 -8.34
C ASP A 143 8.43 14.26 -7.21
N ALA A 144 9.65 13.98 -6.73
CA ALA A 144 9.89 13.07 -5.62
C ALA A 144 9.29 13.59 -4.29
N LEU A 145 9.25 14.91 -4.09
CA LEU A 145 8.58 15.51 -2.94
C LEU A 145 7.08 15.27 -2.99
N PHE A 146 6.44 15.49 -4.14
CA PHE A 146 5.02 15.21 -4.31
C PHE A 146 4.70 13.72 -4.17
N ALA A 147 5.56 12.84 -4.69
CA ALA A 147 5.46 11.40 -4.52
C ALA A 147 5.53 10.99 -3.04
N GLY A 148 6.46 11.56 -2.28
CA GLY A 148 6.56 11.33 -0.83
C GLY A 148 5.34 11.84 -0.07
N LEU A 149 4.86 13.05 -0.38
CA LEU A 149 3.64 13.59 0.23
C LEU A 149 2.41 12.73 -0.09
N TYR A 150 2.31 12.21 -1.32
CA TYR A 150 1.26 11.27 -1.71
C TYR A 150 1.28 10.00 -0.85
N VAL A 151 2.46 9.41 -0.65
CA VAL A 151 2.66 8.25 0.24
C VAL A 151 2.22 8.57 1.67
N ASN A 152 2.61 9.74 2.22
CA ASN A 152 2.18 10.17 3.56
C ASN A 152 0.66 10.32 3.65
N GLU A 153 0.05 10.93 2.64
CA GLU A 153 -1.40 11.15 2.62
C GLU A 153 -2.16 9.83 2.53
N LEU A 154 -1.68 8.86 1.74
CA LEU A 154 -2.26 7.52 1.69
C LEU A 154 -2.26 6.88 3.07
N LEU A 155 -1.11 6.88 3.76
CA LEU A 155 -0.99 6.30 5.09
C LEU A 155 -1.97 6.93 6.08
N VAL A 156 -2.00 8.27 6.15
CA VAL A 156 -2.90 9.01 7.06
C VAL A 156 -4.37 8.72 6.78
N LYS A 157 -4.75 8.44 5.53
CA LYS A 157 -6.14 8.19 5.17
C LYS A 157 -6.57 6.74 5.27
N THR A 158 -5.64 5.79 5.14
CA THR A 158 -5.97 4.37 4.99
C THR A 158 -5.63 3.53 6.21
N LEU A 159 -4.62 3.90 7.00
CA LEU A 159 -4.24 3.12 8.17
C LEU A 159 -5.23 3.30 9.34
N GLY A 160 -5.45 2.20 10.05
CA GLY A 160 -5.99 2.22 11.40
C GLY A 160 -5.05 2.97 12.35
N ARG A 161 -5.61 3.55 13.41
CA ARG A 161 -4.81 4.14 14.49
C ARG A 161 -4.36 3.04 15.44
N GLU A 162 -3.15 3.19 15.98
CA GLU A 162 -2.65 2.38 17.10
C GLU A 162 -2.47 0.88 16.81
N GLU A 163 -2.29 0.50 15.52
CA GLU A 163 -2.03 -0.88 15.09
C GLU A 163 -0.57 -1.06 14.65
N PRO A 164 0.17 -2.07 15.15
CA PRO A 164 1.55 -2.31 14.71
C PRO A 164 1.64 -2.54 13.19
N VAL A 165 2.63 -1.94 12.54
CA VAL A 165 2.79 -1.98 11.07
C VAL A 165 4.26 -2.19 10.68
N SER A 166 4.98 -3.08 11.37
CA SER A 166 6.44 -3.21 11.27
C SER A 166 6.95 -3.49 9.85
N SER A 167 6.26 -4.32 9.06
CA SER A 167 6.54 -4.60 7.64
C SER A 167 6.33 -3.38 6.75
N LEU A 168 5.20 -2.70 6.94
CA LEU A 168 4.89 -1.49 6.19
C LEU A 168 5.81 -0.33 6.58
N PHE A 169 6.25 -0.23 7.83
CA PHE A 169 7.25 0.74 8.28
C PHE A 169 8.56 0.58 7.49
N GLY A 170 9.05 -0.66 7.34
CA GLY A 170 10.21 -0.95 6.50
C GLY A 170 9.97 -0.65 5.02
N SER A 171 8.77 -0.93 4.52
CA SER A 171 8.39 -0.60 3.14
C SER A 171 8.31 0.91 2.88
N TYR A 172 7.85 1.68 3.85
CA TYR A 172 7.87 3.14 3.81
C TYR A 172 9.30 3.69 3.85
N ASP A 173 10.16 3.17 4.74
CA ASP A 173 11.58 3.54 4.80
C ASP A 173 12.26 3.33 3.44
N ALA A 174 12.08 2.14 2.85
CA ALA A 174 12.62 1.81 1.53
C ALA A 174 12.08 2.76 0.44
N ALA A 175 10.78 3.04 0.42
CA ALA A 175 10.17 3.93 -0.56
C ALA A 175 10.75 5.36 -0.47
N ILE A 176 10.83 5.94 0.74
CA ILE A 176 11.40 7.28 0.91
C ILE A 176 12.91 7.30 0.57
N ALA A 177 13.65 6.22 0.88
CA ALA A 177 15.05 6.08 0.48
C ALA A 177 15.20 6.10 -1.06
N SER A 178 14.41 5.31 -1.78
CA SER A 178 14.43 5.27 -3.24
C SER A 178 14.00 6.59 -3.87
N LEU A 179 12.96 7.26 -3.34
CA LEU A 179 12.54 8.58 -3.83
C LEU A 179 13.64 9.63 -3.64
N ALA A 180 14.38 9.59 -2.52
CA ALA A 180 15.48 10.51 -2.27
C ALA A 180 16.66 10.29 -3.24
N GLN A 181 16.90 9.04 -3.67
CA GLN A 181 17.96 8.69 -4.62
C GLN A 181 17.57 8.97 -6.07
N ALA A 182 16.28 8.83 -6.42
CA ALA A 182 15.76 9.15 -7.76
C ALA A 182 15.95 10.62 -8.16
N ARG A 183 16.27 11.50 -7.19
CA ARG A 183 16.66 12.90 -7.37
C ARG A 183 17.93 13.08 -8.21
N SER A 184 18.80 12.08 -8.26
CA SER A 184 20.16 12.21 -8.81
C SER A 184 20.26 11.95 -10.31
N SER A 185 19.21 11.45 -10.97
CA SER A 185 19.25 11.10 -12.41
C SER A 185 18.81 12.24 -13.34
N THR A 186 18.48 13.43 -12.82
CA THR A 186 17.92 14.53 -13.62
C THR A 186 18.96 15.45 -14.26
N PHE A 187 20.25 15.07 -14.28
CA PHE A 187 21.29 15.91 -14.89
C PHE A 187 22.26 15.12 -15.76
N GLU A 188 21.77 14.59 -16.88
CA GLU A 188 22.54 14.66 -18.12
C GLU A 188 21.68 15.40 -19.15
N PRO A 189 22.16 16.54 -19.69
CA PRO A 189 21.51 17.16 -20.84
C PRO A 189 21.75 16.21 -22.02
N ALA A 190 20.77 15.36 -22.31
CA ALA A 190 20.74 14.60 -23.55
C ALA A 190 20.76 15.61 -24.70
N SER A 191 21.96 15.75 -25.27
CA SER A 191 22.25 16.46 -26.50
C SER A 191 21.18 16.15 -27.54
N ARG A 192 20.55 17.23 -28.02
CA ARG A 192 19.82 17.41 -29.29
C ARG A 192 18.88 16.27 -29.71
N SER A 193 17.61 16.64 -29.79
CA SER A 193 16.49 15.91 -30.41
C SER A 193 15.77 14.94 -29.48
N ARG A 194 14.73 15.45 -28.81
CA ARG A 194 13.44 14.78 -28.68
C ARG A 194 12.37 15.72 -28.11
N SER A 195 11.12 15.35 -28.31
CA SER A 195 9.92 16.17 -28.09
C SER A 195 9.89 16.77 -26.67
N PRO A 196 9.41 18.00 -26.47
CA PRO A 196 9.23 18.60 -25.13
C PRO A 196 8.47 17.68 -24.15
N ASN A 197 7.56 16.84 -24.67
CA ASN A 197 6.79 15.88 -23.88
C ASN A 197 7.59 14.64 -23.40
N ASP A 198 8.72 14.31 -24.04
CA ASP A 198 9.51 13.11 -23.71
C ASP A 198 10.23 13.25 -22.34
N GLY A 199 10.58 14.48 -21.96
CA GLY A 199 11.20 14.76 -20.66
C GLY A 199 10.22 14.62 -19.49
N GLU A 200 8.95 14.91 -19.71
CA GLU A 200 7.90 14.84 -18.69
C GLU A 200 7.47 13.40 -18.40
N GLU A 201 7.30 12.58 -19.44
CA GLU A 201 6.99 11.17 -19.28
C GLU A 201 8.15 10.39 -18.63
N ARG A 202 9.40 10.73 -18.96
CA ARG A 202 10.60 10.09 -18.39
C ARG A 202 10.79 10.36 -16.90
N ARG A 203 10.42 11.55 -16.40
CA ARG A 203 10.55 11.91 -14.97
C ARG A 203 9.54 11.16 -14.09
N GLY A 204 8.29 11.03 -14.56
CA GLY A 204 7.28 10.22 -13.89
C GLY A 204 7.66 8.73 -13.86
N PHE A 205 8.27 8.23 -14.94
CA PHE A 205 8.63 6.82 -15.09
C PHE A 205 9.61 6.30 -14.03
N ALA A 206 10.54 7.12 -13.54
CA ALA A 206 11.49 6.69 -12.49
C ALA A 206 10.84 6.54 -11.11
N LEU A 207 9.81 7.33 -10.81
CA LEU A 207 9.15 7.36 -9.51
C LEU A 207 7.98 6.37 -9.42
N GLU A 208 7.31 6.14 -10.54
CA GLU A 208 6.12 5.30 -10.61
C GLU A 208 6.35 3.86 -10.09
N PRO A 209 7.44 3.14 -10.45
CA PRO A 209 7.73 1.82 -9.88
C PRO A 209 7.86 1.82 -8.36
N ILE A 210 8.48 2.85 -7.79
CA ILE A 210 8.61 3.01 -6.33
C ILE A 210 7.22 3.16 -5.71
N LEU A 211 6.37 4.00 -6.30
CA LEU A 211 5.00 4.20 -5.85
C LEU A 211 4.16 2.94 -5.98
N ARG A 212 4.22 2.22 -7.12
CA ARG A 212 3.44 0.98 -7.32
C ARG A 212 3.86 -0.10 -6.33
N THR A 213 5.16 -0.23 -6.08
CA THR A 213 5.69 -1.16 -5.07
C THR A 213 5.13 -0.84 -3.69
N PHE A 214 5.18 0.43 -3.27
CA PHE A 214 4.67 0.84 -1.97
C PHE A 214 3.16 0.64 -1.85
N GLU A 215 2.39 1.07 -2.85
CA GLU A 215 0.93 0.94 -2.88
C GLU A 215 0.47 -0.51 -2.77
N ARG A 216 1.13 -1.44 -3.48
CA ARG A 216 0.82 -2.87 -3.38
C ARG A 216 1.05 -3.38 -1.96
N ARG A 217 2.22 -3.08 -1.38
CA ARG A 217 2.54 -3.49 0.00
C ARG A 217 1.59 -2.87 1.04
N LEU A 218 1.13 -1.64 0.81
CA LEU A 218 0.11 -1.01 1.65
C LEU A 218 -1.22 -1.77 1.59
N LEU A 219 -1.68 -2.15 0.40
CA LEU A 219 -2.91 -2.93 0.25
C LEU A 219 -2.80 -4.31 0.90
N ASP A 220 -1.65 -4.97 0.76
CA ASP A 220 -1.36 -6.25 1.40
C ASP A 220 -1.40 -6.13 2.93
N GLU A 221 -0.75 -5.10 3.50
CA GLU A 221 -0.75 -4.84 4.95
C GLU A 221 -2.16 -4.58 5.49
N LEU A 222 -2.99 -3.87 4.74
CA LEU A 222 -4.38 -3.58 5.13
C LEU A 222 -5.31 -4.80 5.02
N GLY A 223 -4.80 -5.97 4.59
CA GLY A 223 -5.60 -7.19 4.39
C GLY A 223 -6.49 -7.12 3.15
N TYR A 224 -6.20 -6.22 2.21
CA TYR A 224 -6.94 -6.03 0.95
C TYR A 224 -6.11 -6.44 -0.26
N GLY A 225 -5.29 -7.49 -0.10
CA GLY A 225 -4.49 -8.06 -1.17
C GLY A 225 -5.35 -8.34 -2.39
N ILE A 226 -4.90 -7.86 -3.55
CA ILE A 226 -5.55 -8.12 -4.83
C ILE A 226 -5.15 -9.54 -5.25
N ALA A 227 -6.12 -10.37 -5.64
CA ALA A 227 -5.83 -11.70 -6.16
C ALA A 227 -5.17 -11.58 -7.55
N PHE A 228 -3.85 -11.69 -7.60
CA PHE A 228 -3.06 -11.60 -8.84
C PHE A 228 -2.71 -12.97 -9.45
N ASP A 229 -3.05 -14.07 -8.77
CA ASP A 229 -2.66 -15.43 -9.13
C ASP A 229 -3.83 -16.27 -9.64
N VAL A 230 -5.08 -15.88 -9.34
CA VAL A 230 -6.28 -16.63 -9.71
C VAL A 230 -7.35 -15.77 -10.40
N ASP A 231 -8.08 -16.38 -11.32
CA ASP A 231 -9.30 -15.84 -11.91
C ASP A 231 -10.45 -15.93 -10.90
N LEU A 232 -11.06 -14.78 -10.58
CA LEU A 232 -12.17 -14.68 -9.64
C LEU A 232 -13.45 -15.39 -10.12
N ALA A 233 -13.60 -15.67 -11.42
CA ALA A 233 -14.79 -16.33 -11.94
C ALA A 233 -14.82 -17.84 -11.67
N ASN A 234 -13.66 -18.49 -11.73
CA ASN A 234 -13.56 -19.95 -11.72
C ASN A 234 -12.49 -20.51 -10.75
N GLY A 235 -11.69 -19.64 -10.12
CA GLY A 235 -10.62 -20.00 -9.18
C GLY A 235 -9.38 -20.64 -9.80
N ARG A 236 -9.28 -20.66 -11.14
CA ARG A 236 -8.11 -21.21 -11.83
C ARG A 236 -6.95 -20.22 -11.84
N PRO A 237 -5.70 -20.69 -11.97
CA PRO A 237 -4.56 -19.80 -12.12
C PRO A 237 -4.72 -18.86 -13.31
N ILE A 238 -4.23 -17.63 -13.17
CA ILE A 238 -4.16 -16.67 -14.27
C ILE A 238 -3.18 -17.19 -15.33
N GLU A 239 -3.66 -17.29 -16.57
CA GLU A 239 -2.92 -17.79 -17.72
C GLU A 239 -2.25 -16.62 -18.47
N PRO A 240 -0.93 -16.67 -18.73
CA PRO A 240 -0.19 -15.54 -19.30
C PRO A 240 -0.72 -15.00 -20.64
N SER A 241 -1.29 -15.87 -21.48
CA SER A 241 -1.76 -15.55 -22.83
C SER A 241 -3.22 -15.11 -22.90
N ARG A 242 -3.94 -15.06 -21.76
CA ARG A 242 -5.36 -14.68 -21.72
C ARG A 242 -5.54 -13.25 -21.23
N TRP A 243 -6.71 -12.68 -21.53
CA TRP A 243 -7.10 -11.33 -21.15
C TRP A 243 -8.00 -11.36 -19.93
N TYR A 244 -7.79 -10.41 -19.03
CA TYR A 244 -8.56 -10.29 -17.80
C TYR A 244 -8.97 -8.85 -17.54
N ARG A 245 -10.23 -8.67 -17.20
CA ARG A 245 -10.79 -7.42 -16.70
C ARG A 245 -10.52 -7.28 -15.21
N VAL A 246 -10.14 -6.08 -14.79
CA VAL A 246 -9.96 -5.74 -13.37
C VAL A 246 -11.30 -5.63 -12.65
N VAL A 247 -11.44 -6.36 -11.55
CA VAL A 247 -12.52 -6.22 -10.56
C VAL A 247 -12.01 -5.35 -9.41
N ASP A 248 -12.71 -4.24 -9.16
CA ASP A 248 -12.26 -3.15 -8.29
C ASP A 248 -11.90 -3.60 -6.87
N GLY A 249 -10.60 -3.61 -6.58
CA GLY A 249 -10.09 -3.93 -5.23
C GLY A 249 -10.18 -5.41 -4.85
N GLU A 250 -10.48 -6.30 -5.80
CA GLU A 250 -10.59 -7.75 -5.57
C GLU A 250 -9.55 -8.54 -6.38
N GLY A 251 -9.44 -8.30 -7.69
CA GLY A 251 -8.62 -9.16 -8.57
C GLY A 251 -9.04 -9.05 -10.03
N PHE A 252 -9.05 -10.19 -10.73
CA PHE A 252 -9.19 -10.24 -12.18
C PHE A 252 -10.22 -11.30 -12.60
N ARG A 253 -10.95 -11.05 -13.68
CA ARG A 253 -11.86 -12.01 -14.32
C ARG A 253 -11.53 -12.16 -15.80
N GLU A 254 -11.44 -13.40 -16.27
CA GLU A 254 -11.16 -13.68 -17.67
C GLU A 254 -12.22 -13.07 -18.60
N VAL A 255 -11.80 -12.56 -19.75
CA VAL A 255 -12.66 -11.98 -20.79
C VAL A 255 -12.20 -12.38 -22.19
N ASP A 256 -13.16 -12.45 -23.11
CA ASP A 256 -12.90 -12.67 -24.53
C ASP A 256 -12.37 -11.38 -25.18
N GLY A 257 -11.06 -11.15 -25.05
CA GLY A 257 -10.35 -10.06 -25.72
C GLY A 257 -10.39 -8.70 -25.00
N GLN A 258 -9.96 -7.67 -25.71
CA GLN A 258 -9.82 -6.32 -25.18
C GLN A 258 -11.14 -5.56 -25.29
N ASP A 259 -11.93 -5.56 -24.21
CA ASP A 259 -13.05 -4.64 -24.07
C ASP A 259 -12.52 -3.24 -23.72
N ALA A 260 -12.54 -2.33 -24.69
CA ALA A 260 -12.02 -0.96 -24.58
C ALA A 260 -12.71 -0.12 -23.49
N SER A 261 -13.89 -0.53 -23.01
CA SER A 261 -14.62 0.19 -21.96
C SER A 261 -14.09 -0.09 -20.55
N THR A 262 -13.21 -1.09 -20.39
CA THR A 262 -12.73 -1.54 -19.08
C THR A 262 -11.21 -1.65 -19.04
N CYS A 263 -10.62 -1.52 -17.84
CA CYS A 263 -9.20 -1.82 -17.67
C CYS A 263 -9.01 -3.33 -17.84
N VAL A 264 -8.36 -3.72 -18.94
CA VAL A 264 -8.05 -5.10 -19.31
C VAL A 264 -6.53 -5.26 -19.38
N LEU A 265 -6.02 -6.33 -18.79
CA LEU A 265 -4.61 -6.71 -18.83
C LEU A 265 -4.49 -8.15 -19.32
N ASP A 266 -3.40 -8.49 -19.99
CA ASP A 266 -3.08 -9.89 -20.21
C ASP A 266 -2.47 -10.53 -18.95
N GLY A 267 -2.52 -11.86 -18.87
CA GLY A 267 -2.02 -12.60 -17.70
C GLY A 267 -0.52 -12.40 -17.45
N SER A 268 0.28 -12.14 -18.50
CA SER A 268 1.72 -11.88 -18.34
C SER A 268 1.98 -10.54 -17.65
N GLN A 269 1.19 -9.52 -17.97
CA GLN A 269 1.21 -8.24 -17.28
C GLN A 269 0.80 -8.40 -15.81
N ILE A 270 -0.26 -9.17 -15.53
CA ILE A 270 -0.74 -9.42 -14.16
C ILE A 270 0.34 -10.12 -13.34
N ALA A 271 0.99 -11.14 -13.91
CA ALA A 271 2.10 -11.85 -13.28
C ALA A 271 3.29 -10.92 -12.99
N ALA A 272 3.66 -10.04 -13.94
CA ALA A 272 4.71 -9.06 -13.75
C ALA A 272 4.39 -8.07 -12.62
N ILE A 273 3.14 -7.57 -12.55
CA ILE A 273 2.68 -6.70 -11.44
C ILE A 273 2.79 -7.43 -10.10
N ASN A 274 2.37 -8.70 -10.05
CA ASN A 274 2.47 -9.52 -8.83
C ASN A 274 3.92 -9.66 -8.36
N ALA A 275 4.82 -9.94 -9.31
CA ALA A 275 6.26 -10.02 -9.05
C ALA A 275 6.88 -8.67 -8.66
N GLY A 276 6.18 -7.55 -8.87
CA GLY A 276 6.74 -6.21 -8.70
C GLY A 276 7.75 -5.83 -9.78
N ASP A 277 7.68 -6.48 -10.94
CA ASP A 277 8.47 -6.13 -12.12
C ASP A 277 7.73 -5.06 -12.93
N TYR A 278 8.25 -3.84 -12.89
CA TYR A 278 7.70 -2.69 -13.60
C TYR A 278 8.65 -2.17 -14.69
N THR A 279 9.50 -3.04 -15.23
CA THR A 279 10.46 -2.68 -16.29
C THR A 279 9.76 -2.28 -17.59
N ASP A 280 8.64 -2.94 -17.91
CA ASP A 280 7.79 -2.60 -19.06
C ASP A 280 6.82 -1.44 -18.74
N ARG A 281 6.77 -0.45 -19.62
CA ARG A 281 5.84 0.69 -19.53
C ARG A 281 4.38 0.23 -19.54
N ALA A 282 4.02 -0.79 -20.32
CA ALA A 282 2.65 -1.30 -20.38
C ALA A 282 2.23 -1.91 -19.05
N VAL A 283 3.11 -2.73 -18.46
CA VAL A 283 2.92 -3.31 -17.11
C VAL A 283 2.76 -2.22 -16.06
N LEU A 284 3.61 -1.18 -16.10
CA LEU A 284 3.52 -0.07 -15.16
C LEU A 284 2.21 0.73 -15.30
N GLN A 285 1.73 0.98 -16.53
CA GLN A 285 0.43 1.62 -16.75
C GLN A 285 -0.72 0.75 -16.23
N GLY A 286 -0.67 -0.56 -16.48
CA GLY A 286 -1.62 -1.54 -15.93
C GLY A 286 -1.63 -1.51 -14.39
N ALA A 287 -0.46 -1.59 -13.77
CA ALA A 287 -0.30 -1.50 -12.31
C ALA A 287 -0.90 -0.21 -11.74
N LYS A 288 -0.65 0.92 -12.40
CA LYS A 288 -1.19 2.23 -12.00
C LYS A 288 -2.71 2.24 -12.04
N GLN A 289 -3.32 1.66 -13.07
CA GLN A 289 -4.78 1.58 -13.17
C GLN A 289 -5.37 0.66 -12.09
N VAL A 290 -4.83 -0.56 -11.94
CA VAL A 290 -5.25 -1.55 -10.94
C VAL A 290 -5.15 -0.99 -9.52
N LEU A 291 -3.97 -0.51 -9.13
CA LEU A 291 -3.72 -0.04 -7.77
C LEU A 291 -4.49 1.24 -7.45
N ARG A 292 -4.65 2.16 -8.43
CA ARG A 292 -5.46 3.37 -8.23
C ARG A 292 -6.92 3.02 -7.95
N ARG A 293 -7.47 2.03 -8.66
CA ARG A 293 -8.85 1.54 -8.46
C ARG A 293 -9.00 0.89 -7.09
N ALA A 294 -8.08 -0.01 -6.73
CA ALA A 294 -8.07 -0.65 -5.41
C ALA A 294 -7.96 0.37 -4.26
N ILE A 295 -7.05 1.35 -4.35
CA ILE A 295 -6.92 2.41 -3.36
C ILE A 295 -8.18 3.29 -3.32
N ALA A 296 -8.80 3.59 -4.46
CA ALA A 296 -10.01 4.42 -4.50
C ALA A 296 -11.15 3.81 -3.69
N VAL A 297 -11.34 2.48 -3.76
CA VAL A 297 -12.29 1.75 -2.90
C VAL A 297 -12.00 1.99 -1.42
N ARG A 298 -10.72 1.94 -1.01
CA ARG A 298 -10.30 2.16 0.40
C ARG A 298 -10.41 3.60 0.86
N LEU A 299 -10.28 4.56 -0.05
CA LEU A 299 -10.48 5.96 0.28
C LEU A 299 -11.96 6.29 0.52
N GLY A 300 -12.91 5.49 0.02
CA GLY A 300 -14.34 5.70 0.24
C GLY A 300 -14.81 7.07 -0.24
N GLY A 301 -14.32 7.52 -1.40
CA GLY A 301 -14.63 8.83 -1.97
C GLY A 301 -13.84 10.00 -1.39
N ARG A 302 -13.00 9.81 -0.36
CA ARG A 302 -12.13 10.87 0.18
C ARG A 302 -11.07 11.27 -0.87
N PRO A 303 -11.10 12.51 -1.41
CA PRO A 303 -10.16 12.93 -2.44
C PRO A 303 -8.75 13.06 -1.87
N LEU A 304 -7.72 12.86 -2.69
CA LEU A 304 -6.33 13.11 -2.30
C LEU A 304 -5.94 14.55 -2.64
N ALA A 305 -5.54 15.31 -1.62
CA ALA A 305 -5.09 16.69 -1.74
C ALA A 305 -3.79 16.79 -2.53
N THR A 306 -2.89 15.82 -2.37
CA THR A 306 -1.61 15.74 -3.09
C THR A 306 -1.80 15.69 -4.60
N ARG A 307 -2.86 15.02 -5.10
CA ARG A 307 -3.20 15.01 -6.53
C ARG A 307 -3.57 16.40 -7.06
N ARG A 308 -4.30 17.20 -6.27
CA ARG A 308 -4.64 18.58 -6.63
C ARG A 308 -3.42 19.48 -6.61
N LEU A 309 -2.57 19.35 -5.59
CA LEU A 309 -1.33 20.11 -5.48
C LEU A 309 -0.37 19.81 -6.63
N PHE A 310 -0.23 18.53 -7.01
CA PHE A 310 0.61 18.13 -8.13
C PHE A 310 0.08 18.69 -9.46
N ALA A 311 -1.24 18.60 -9.71
CA ALA A 311 -1.84 19.20 -10.90
C ALA A 311 -1.61 20.72 -10.96
N ALA A 312 -1.85 21.43 -9.86
CA ALA A 312 -1.63 22.88 -9.79
C ALA A 312 -0.16 23.28 -10.00
N ALA A 313 0.78 22.54 -9.40
CA ALA A 313 2.21 22.78 -9.57
C ALA A 313 2.66 22.58 -11.03
N ARG A 314 2.09 21.60 -11.73
CA ARG A 314 2.36 21.39 -13.17
C ARG A 314 1.84 22.56 -14.03
N HIS A 315 0.64 23.06 -13.76
CA HIS A 315 0.08 24.21 -14.48
C HIS A 315 0.93 25.49 -14.32
N LEU A 316 1.45 25.73 -13.12
CA LEU A 316 2.33 26.88 -12.86
C LEU A 316 3.69 26.80 -13.56
N THR A 317 4.17 25.58 -13.84
CA THR A 317 5.46 25.38 -14.52
C THR A 317 5.33 25.53 -16.04
N SER A 318 4.15 25.24 -16.61
CA SER A 318 3.88 25.40 -18.06
C SER A 318 3.63 26.85 -18.49
N GLU A 319 3.29 27.77 -17.59
CA GLU A 319 3.01 29.18 -17.92
C GLU A 319 4.27 30.08 -17.90
N GLN A 320 5.45 29.53 -17.57
CA GLN A 320 6.70 30.30 -17.44
C GLN A 320 7.69 30.12 -18.61
N GLU A 321 7.28 29.58 -19.76
CA GLU A 321 8.14 29.63 -20.96
C GLU A 321 8.24 31.07 -21.51
N PRO A 322 9.45 31.66 -21.63
CA PRO A 322 9.59 33.03 -22.06
C PRO A 322 9.23 33.16 -23.54
N MET A 323 8.34 34.12 -23.85
CA MET A 323 8.15 34.69 -25.18
C MET A 323 9.51 35.12 -25.74
N ALA A 324 10.14 34.24 -26.52
CA ALA A 324 11.33 34.57 -27.29
C ALA A 324 10.93 35.65 -28.30
N GLN A 325 11.55 36.83 -28.14
CA GLN A 325 11.34 38.00 -28.97
C GLN A 325 11.70 37.66 -30.42
N SER A 326 10.76 37.91 -31.33
CA SER A 326 10.97 37.84 -32.77
C SER A 326 12.05 38.85 -33.19
N PRO A 327 13.06 38.46 -34.00
CA PRO A 327 13.98 39.44 -34.57
C PRO A 327 13.28 40.21 -35.70
N SER A 328 13.48 41.53 -35.68
CA SER A 328 13.08 42.48 -36.72
C SER A 328 13.82 42.29 -38.05
#